data_AF-A0A524CH91-F1
#
_entry.id   AF-A0A524CH91-F1
#
_cell.length_a   1.000
_cell.length_b   1.000
_cell.length_c   1.000
_cell.angle_alpha   90.00
_cell.angle_beta   90.00
_cell.angle_gamma   90.00
#
_symmetry.space_group_name_H-M   'P 1'
#
loop_
_entity.id
_entity.type
_entity.pdbx_description
1 polymer ?
#
loop_
_entity_poly.entity_id
_entity_poly.type
_entity_poly.pdbx_seq_one_letter_code
_entity_poly.pdbx_strand_id
1 'polypeptide(L)'
;MEQQIVKKIKVICPICKEQKEINLPLDIFNQNKNLTTVSIQKGLVCSHHFQIFIDKDFKVRGYQKVDFEIPQKEYCSWNSPESSDKKRSSWINNGKLKNKQSISSNRFTLNSNSNMDLNKSNSKHMNLKKIYEEFWEYIDDENILFYEFIKTDPRRKSKF
;
A
#
# COMPACT_ATOMS: atom_id res chain seq x y z
N MET A 1 -11.02 -10.00 -36.32
CA MET A 1 -11.37 -9.60 -34.94
C MET A 1 -11.29 -10.86 -34.11
N GLU A 2 -10.23 -11.06 -33.33
CA GLU A 2 -10.15 -12.18 -32.40
C GLU A 2 -11.22 -11.99 -31.31
N GLN A 3 -12.11 -12.97 -31.18
CA GLN A 3 -13.10 -12.99 -30.10
C GLN A 3 -12.40 -13.48 -28.85
N GLN A 4 -12.22 -12.60 -27.85
CA GLN A 4 -11.74 -13.02 -26.54
C GLN A 4 -12.76 -13.94 -25.90
N ILE A 5 -12.32 -15.16 -25.57
CA ILE A 5 -13.17 -16.12 -24.88
C ILE A 5 -13.29 -15.66 -23.42
N VAL A 6 -14.52 -15.36 -22.99
CA VAL A 6 -14.83 -14.87 -21.65
C VAL A 6 -15.62 -15.91 -20.86
N LYS A 7 -15.36 -16.01 -19.57
CA LYS A 7 -16.11 -16.83 -18.64
C LYS A 7 -16.73 -15.98 -17.55
N LYS A 8 -18.01 -16.23 -17.28
CA LYS A 8 -18.76 -15.60 -16.19
C LYS A 8 -18.44 -16.29 -14.87
N ILE A 9 -18.06 -15.51 -13.87
CA ILE A 9 -17.91 -16.00 -12.50
C ILE A 9 -18.73 -15.15 -11.54
N LYS A 10 -19.28 -15.80 -10.51
CA LYS A 10 -20.02 -15.15 -9.44
C LYS A 10 -19.06 -14.77 -8.32
N VAL A 11 -18.98 -13.47 -8.02
CA VAL A 11 -18.11 -12.92 -6.97
C VAL A 11 -18.95 -12.35 -5.85
N ILE A 12 -18.54 -12.61 -4.61
CA ILE A 12 -19.22 -12.14 -3.40
C ILE A 12 -18.26 -11.21 -2.64
N CYS A 13 -18.69 -10.01 -2.28
CA CYS A 13 -17.88 -9.14 -1.45
C CYS A 13 -17.70 -9.74 -0.05
N PRO A 14 -16.47 -9.89 0.46
CA PRO A 14 -16.23 -10.44 1.80
C PRO A 14 -16.64 -9.47 2.93
N ILE A 15 -16.91 -8.19 2.61
CA ILE A 15 -17.22 -7.12 3.56
C ILE A 15 -18.74 -6.89 3.67
N CYS A 16 -19.43 -6.56 2.56
CA CYS A 16 -20.88 -6.30 2.56
C CYS A 16 -21.75 -7.46 2.06
N LYS A 17 -21.15 -8.56 1.60
CA LYS A 17 -21.85 -9.73 1.03
C LYS A 17 -22.64 -9.49 -0.27
N GLU A 18 -22.50 -8.32 -0.87
CA GLU A 18 -23.04 -8.04 -2.21
C GLU A 18 -22.45 -8.98 -3.25
N GLN A 19 -23.27 -9.40 -4.23
CA GLN A 19 -22.91 -10.41 -5.21
C GLN A 19 -23.05 -9.85 -6.61
N LYS A 20 -22.07 -10.14 -7.48
CA LYS A 20 -22.13 -9.74 -8.89
C LYS A 20 -21.44 -10.77 -9.77
N GLU A 21 -21.93 -10.89 -10.99
CA GLU A 21 -21.27 -11.66 -12.04
C GLU A 21 -20.27 -10.78 -12.78
N ILE A 22 -19.04 -11.28 -12.92
CA ILE A 22 -17.98 -10.60 -13.66
C ILE A 22 -17.50 -11.50 -14.80
N ASN A 23 -17.17 -10.89 -15.93
CA ASN A 23 -16.59 -11.59 -17.07
C ASN A 23 -15.08 -11.55 -16.95
N LEU A 24 -14.44 -12.72 -16.94
CA LEU A 24 -12.99 -12.83 -16.97
C LEU A 24 -12.53 -13.46 -18.29
N PRO A 25 -11.52 -12.89 -18.96
CA PRO A 25 -10.90 -13.53 -20.12
C PRO A 25 -10.19 -14.82 -19.69
N LEU A 26 -10.26 -15.87 -20.50
CA LEU A 26 -9.58 -17.14 -20.18
C LEU A 26 -8.05 -16.99 -20.15
N ASP A 27 -7.50 -16.04 -20.91
CA ASP A 27 -6.07 -15.88 -21.13
C ASP A 27 -5.26 -15.61 -19.85
N ILE A 28 -5.89 -14.98 -18.83
CA ILE A 28 -5.22 -14.66 -17.56
C ILE A 28 -4.93 -15.90 -16.70
N PHE A 29 -5.59 -17.03 -16.97
CA PHE A 29 -5.46 -18.25 -16.17
C PHE A 29 -4.37 -19.20 -16.68
N ASN A 30 -3.91 -19.03 -17.92
CA ASN A 30 -2.90 -19.91 -18.52
C ASN A 30 -1.48 -19.65 -17.98
N GLN A 31 -1.24 -18.50 -17.36
CA GLN A 31 0.09 -18.10 -16.90
C GLN A 31 0.46 -18.68 -15.52
N ASN A 32 -0.53 -18.99 -14.68
CA ASN A 32 -0.30 -19.40 -13.29
C ASN A 32 -0.56 -20.89 -13.07
N LYS A 33 0.33 -21.54 -12.32
CA LYS A 33 0.31 -23.01 -12.18
C LYS A 33 -0.92 -23.55 -11.45
N ASN A 34 -1.55 -22.82 -10.53
CA ASN A 34 -2.67 -23.35 -9.72
C ASN A 34 -3.76 -22.33 -9.31
N LEU A 35 -3.38 -21.09 -8.95
CA LEU A 35 -4.28 -20.05 -8.44
C LEU A 35 -3.95 -18.71 -9.08
N THR A 36 -4.99 -17.97 -9.48
CA THR A 36 -4.91 -16.63 -10.02
C THR A 36 -5.52 -15.65 -9.03
N THR A 37 -4.75 -14.65 -8.64
CA THR A 37 -5.20 -13.55 -7.79
C THR A 37 -5.75 -12.43 -8.68
N VAL A 38 -7.00 -12.03 -8.45
CA VAL A 38 -7.64 -10.92 -9.17
C VAL A 38 -8.00 -9.82 -8.17
N SER A 39 -7.60 -8.59 -8.47
CA SER A 39 -7.96 -7.42 -7.66
C SER A 39 -9.28 -6.83 -8.14
N ILE A 40 -10.26 -6.72 -7.24
CA ILE A 40 -11.60 -6.18 -7.49
C ILE A 40 -11.65 -4.75 -6.96
N GLN A 41 -11.54 -3.80 -7.88
CA GLN A 41 -11.59 -2.36 -7.60
C GLN A 41 -12.97 -1.91 -7.12
N LYS A 42 -12.99 -0.77 -6.40
CA LYS A 42 -14.20 -0.11 -5.93
C LYS A 42 -15.12 0.22 -7.12
N GLY A 43 -16.41 -0.03 -6.95
CA GLY A 43 -17.43 0.18 -7.98
C GLY A 43 -17.63 -1.01 -8.94
N LEU A 44 -16.71 -1.99 -8.97
CA LEU A 44 -16.88 -3.15 -9.85
C LEU A 44 -17.96 -4.09 -9.34
N VAL A 45 -17.92 -4.46 -8.05
CA VAL A 45 -18.97 -5.25 -7.36
C VAL A 45 -19.75 -4.38 -6.38
N CYS A 46 -19.04 -3.63 -5.55
CA CYS A 46 -19.56 -2.75 -4.50
C CYS A 46 -18.54 -1.63 -4.23
N SER A 47 -18.75 -0.79 -3.22
CA SER A 47 -17.83 0.28 -2.83
C SER A 47 -16.51 -0.20 -2.16
N HIS A 48 -16.32 -1.50 -1.95
CA HIS A 48 -15.13 -2.06 -1.31
C HIS A 48 -14.08 -2.56 -2.31
N HIS A 49 -12.81 -2.40 -1.95
CA HIS A 49 -11.67 -3.03 -2.63
C HIS A 49 -11.31 -4.35 -1.93
N PHE A 50 -11.13 -5.41 -2.71
CA PHE A 50 -10.72 -6.72 -2.20
C PHE A 50 -10.04 -7.53 -3.30
N GLN A 51 -9.37 -8.62 -2.90
CA GLN A 51 -8.77 -9.57 -3.83
C GLN A 51 -9.52 -10.91 -3.76
N ILE A 52 -9.58 -11.60 -4.90
CA ILE A 52 -10.17 -12.93 -5.01
C ILE A 52 -9.15 -13.91 -5.56
N PHE A 53 -9.21 -15.14 -5.06
CA PHE A 53 -8.38 -16.24 -5.52
C PHE A 53 -9.22 -17.20 -6.33
N ILE A 54 -8.87 -17.38 -7.59
CA ILE A 54 -9.62 -18.20 -8.53
C ILE A 54 -8.72 -19.34 -9.02
N ASP A 55 -9.23 -20.56 -9.08
CA ASP A 55 -8.52 -21.71 -9.63
C ASP A 55 -8.64 -21.82 -11.16
N LYS A 56 -8.04 -22.85 -11.75
CA LYS A 56 -8.16 -23.15 -13.20
C LYS A 56 -9.57 -23.59 -13.62
N ASP A 57 -10.38 -24.06 -12.68
CA ASP A 57 -11.77 -24.46 -12.92
C ASP A 57 -12.74 -23.27 -12.86
N PHE A 58 -12.21 -22.06 -12.63
CA PHE A 58 -12.95 -20.80 -12.46
C PHE A 58 -13.84 -20.78 -11.21
N LYS A 59 -13.45 -21.53 -10.18
CA LYS A 59 -14.05 -21.51 -8.86
C LYS A 59 -13.25 -20.56 -7.96
N VAL A 60 -13.99 -19.71 -7.26
CA VAL A 60 -13.42 -18.83 -6.24
C VAL A 60 -13.04 -19.70 -5.02
N ARG A 61 -11.76 -19.71 -4.68
CA ARG A 61 -11.20 -20.46 -3.54
C ARG A 61 -11.08 -19.64 -2.27
N GLY A 62 -11.01 -18.32 -2.39
CA GLY A 62 -10.86 -17.45 -1.24
C GLY A 62 -10.97 -15.97 -1.57
N TYR A 63 -11.00 -15.17 -0.51
CA TYR A 63 -11.10 -13.73 -0.55
C TYR A 63 -10.07 -13.14 0.40
N GLN A 64 -9.47 -12.01 0.01
CA GLN A 64 -8.58 -11.23 0.86
C GLN A 64 -9.08 -9.78 0.93
N LYS A 65 -9.23 -9.27 2.15
CA LYS A 65 -9.56 -7.88 2.41
C LYS A 65 -8.29 -7.03 2.32
N VAL A 66 -8.44 -5.79 1.86
CA VAL A 66 -7.34 -4.83 1.83
C VAL A 66 -7.45 -3.96 3.08
N ASP A 67 -6.42 -3.99 3.93
CA ASP A 67 -6.41 -3.24 5.18
C ASP A 67 -6.08 -1.76 4.95
N PHE A 68 -5.16 -1.48 4.02
CA PHE A 68 -4.71 -0.13 3.69
C PHE A 68 -4.42 -0.01 2.18
N GLU A 69 -4.87 1.09 1.57
CA GLU A 69 -4.49 1.49 0.21
C GLU A 69 -3.61 2.75 0.32
N ILE A 70 -2.42 2.71 -0.27
CA ILE A 70 -1.55 3.87 -0.34
C ILE A 70 -2.00 4.75 -1.52
N PRO A 71 -2.37 6.03 -1.29
CA PRO A 71 -2.76 6.91 -2.38
C PRO A 71 -1.56 7.22 -3.28
N GLN A 72 -1.73 7.17 -4.60
CA GLN A 72 -0.67 7.48 -5.58
C GLN A 72 -0.13 8.94 -5.51
N LYS A 73 -0.69 9.81 -4.66
CA LYS A 73 -0.36 11.25 -4.63
C LYS A 73 0.94 11.60 -3.91
N GLU A 74 1.64 10.66 -3.29
CA GLU A 74 2.76 10.99 -2.38
C GLU A 74 4.07 10.24 -2.69
N TYR A 75 4.23 9.69 -3.89
CA TYR A 75 5.50 9.10 -4.32
C TYR A 75 6.01 9.71 -5.62
N CYS A 76 6.24 11.02 -5.61
CA CYS A 76 7.17 11.69 -6.53
C CYS A 76 7.96 12.74 -5.75
N SER A 77 8.93 12.32 -4.94
CA SER A 77 10.12 13.12 -4.63
C SER A 77 11.29 12.23 -4.16
N TRP A 78 11.57 11.14 -4.88
CA TRP A 78 12.97 10.76 -5.01
C TRP A 78 13.51 11.62 -6.14
N ASN A 79 14.35 12.60 -5.78
CA ASN A 79 15.03 13.46 -6.72
C ASN A 79 15.92 12.59 -7.62
N SER A 80 15.41 12.16 -8.78
CA SER A 80 16.29 11.85 -9.90
C SER A 80 16.98 13.17 -10.28
N PRO A 81 18.32 13.19 -10.44
CA PRO A 81 18.99 14.40 -10.92
C PRO A 81 18.43 14.75 -12.30
N GLU A 82 17.72 15.86 -12.34
CA GLU A 82 17.13 16.45 -13.54
C GLU A 82 18.25 16.70 -14.55
N SER A 83 18.26 15.91 -15.62
CA SER A 83 18.93 16.31 -16.85
C SER A 83 18.04 17.35 -17.52
N SER A 84 18.62 18.52 -17.73
CA SER A 84 18.04 19.68 -18.39
C SER A 84 17.32 19.34 -19.70
N ASP A 85 16.03 19.67 -19.82
CA ASP A 85 15.60 20.72 -20.76
C ASP A 85 14.07 20.94 -20.82
N LYS A 86 13.71 22.21 -20.56
CA LYS A 86 12.73 23.08 -21.25
C LYS A 86 11.24 22.69 -21.35
N LYS A 87 10.48 23.50 -20.59
CA LYS A 87 9.23 24.22 -20.96
C LYS A 87 8.01 23.38 -21.42
N ARG A 88 6.96 23.41 -20.58
CA ARG A 88 5.67 23.99 -21.02
C ARG A 88 4.87 24.58 -19.86
N SER A 89 4.33 25.74 -20.19
CA SER A 89 3.73 26.79 -19.39
C SER A 89 2.30 26.53 -18.91
N SER A 90 2.00 27.12 -17.75
CA SER A 90 0.81 27.95 -17.46
C SER A 90 -0.58 27.35 -17.66
N TRP A 91 -1.20 26.86 -16.58
CA TRP A 91 -2.64 27.10 -16.29
C TRP A 91 -2.84 27.13 -14.76
N ILE A 92 -2.72 28.31 -14.13
CA ILE A 92 -3.45 28.58 -12.88
C ILE A 92 -4.12 29.94 -13.06
N ASN A 93 -5.37 29.89 -13.49
CA ASN A 93 -6.27 31.03 -13.41
C ASN A 93 -6.63 31.27 -11.95
N ASN A 94 -6.49 32.54 -11.56
CA ASN A 94 -6.99 33.10 -10.32
C ASN A 94 -8.49 32.83 -10.17
N GLY A 95 -8.87 32.14 -9.10
CA GLY A 95 -10.27 31.92 -8.73
C GLY A 95 -10.40 31.82 -7.21
N LYS A 96 -10.55 32.98 -6.55
CA LYS A 96 -11.03 33.10 -5.17
C LYS A 96 -12.30 32.26 -5.01
N LEU A 97 -12.28 31.25 -4.14
CA LEU A 97 -13.47 30.87 -3.38
C LEU A 97 -13.11 30.82 -1.90
N LYS A 98 -13.57 31.84 -1.18
CA LYS A 98 -13.61 31.85 0.28
C LYS A 98 -14.63 30.80 0.70
N ASN A 99 -14.25 29.88 1.58
CA ASN A 99 -15.17 29.45 2.61
C ASN A 99 -14.41 29.25 3.93
N LYS A 100 -14.76 30.10 4.88
CA LYS A 100 -14.38 30.01 6.28
C LYS A 100 -15.09 28.80 6.85
N GLN A 101 -14.35 27.84 7.38
CA GLN A 101 -14.74 27.14 8.60
C GLN A 101 -13.48 26.91 9.43
N SER A 102 -13.63 27.25 10.70
CA SER A 102 -12.63 27.49 11.73
C SER A 102 -11.71 26.30 11.97
N ILE A 103 -10.41 26.56 11.95
CA ILE A 103 -9.40 25.73 12.59
C ILE A 103 -9.61 25.91 14.11
N SER A 104 -10.37 25.00 14.72
CA SER A 104 -10.35 24.83 16.17
C SER A 104 -9.27 23.81 16.53
N SER A 105 -8.25 24.29 17.22
CA SER A 105 -7.17 23.52 17.82
C SER A 105 -7.71 22.38 18.70
N ASN A 106 -7.70 21.15 18.20
CA ASN A 106 -7.84 19.96 19.05
C ASN A 106 -6.45 19.33 19.26
N ARG A 107 -5.86 19.83 20.35
CA ARG A 107 -4.87 19.22 21.24
C ARG A 107 -4.86 17.68 21.12
N PHE A 108 -3.77 17.12 20.58
CA PHE A 108 -3.45 15.70 20.71
C PHE A 108 -3.25 15.38 22.20
N THR A 109 -4.23 14.72 22.82
CA THR A 109 -4.05 14.05 24.11
C THR A 109 -3.70 12.60 23.84
N LEU A 110 -2.46 12.22 24.14
CA LEU A 110 -2.09 10.82 24.35
C LEU A 110 -2.94 10.28 25.50
N ASN A 111 -3.88 9.40 25.18
CA ASN A 111 -4.59 8.62 26.18
C ASN A 111 -3.88 7.27 26.32
N SER A 112 -2.96 7.21 27.26
CA SER A 112 -2.41 5.96 27.76
C SER A 112 -3.45 5.33 28.69
N ASN A 113 -4.30 4.46 28.15
CA ASN A 113 -5.04 3.49 28.96
C ASN A 113 -4.98 2.13 28.27
N SER A 114 -4.01 1.36 28.75
CA SER A 114 -3.80 -0.05 28.51
C SER A 114 -4.95 -0.88 29.07
N ASN A 115 -5.63 -1.63 28.20
CA ASN A 115 -6.11 -2.96 28.52
C ASN A 115 -5.93 -3.81 27.26
N MET A 116 -4.78 -4.46 27.20
CA MET A 116 -4.40 -5.34 26.12
C MET A 116 -4.58 -6.78 26.60
N ASP A 117 -5.59 -7.45 26.06
CA ASP A 117 -5.75 -8.90 26.17
C ASP A 117 -4.52 -9.58 25.55
N LEU A 118 -3.76 -10.26 26.41
CA LEU A 118 -2.57 -11.04 26.07
C LEU A 118 -2.96 -12.35 25.38
N ASN A 119 -3.31 -12.27 24.10
CA ASN A 119 -3.17 -13.43 23.22
C ASN A 119 -1.73 -13.50 22.74
N LYS A 120 -0.99 -14.40 23.42
CA LYS A 120 0.41 -14.77 23.29
C LYS A 120 0.76 -15.23 21.87
N SER A 121 0.97 -14.29 20.95
CA SER A 121 1.86 -14.49 19.81
C SER A 121 3.26 -14.09 20.25
N ASN A 122 4.25 -14.99 20.15
CA ASN A 122 5.66 -14.67 20.38
C ASN A 122 6.20 -13.72 19.29
N SER A 123 5.64 -12.52 19.14
CA SER A 123 6.25 -11.46 18.34
C SER A 123 7.47 -10.99 19.12
N LYS A 124 8.65 -11.49 18.74
CA LYS A 124 9.92 -10.96 19.25
C LYS A 124 9.90 -9.46 18.95
N HIS A 125 9.64 -8.65 19.98
CA HIS A 125 9.68 -7.21 19.89
C HIS A 125 11.11 -6.83 19.47
N MET A 126 11.31 -6.54 18.19
CA MET A 126 12.61 -6.16 17.65
C MET A 126 12.91 -4.75 18.16
N ASN A 127 13.92 -4.62 19.02
CA ASN A 127 14.40 -3.31 19.48
C ASN A 127 15.09 -2.58 18.31
N LEU A 128 15.04 -1.25 18.27
CA LEU A 128 15.77 -0.40 17.31
C LEU A 128 17.22 -0.82 17.14
N LYS A 129 17.91 -1.14 18.25
CA LYS A 129 19.30 -1.64 18.19
C LYS A 129 19.42 -2.90 17.33
N LYS A 130 18.48 -3.84 17.45
CA LYS A 130 18.51 -5.10 16.70
C LYS A 130 18.21 -4.88 15.22
N ILE A 131 17.27 -3.99 14.91
CA ILE A 131 17.00 -3.56 13.54
C ILE A 131 18.25 -2.91 12.93
N TYR A 132 18.92 -2.04 13.68
CA TYR A 132 20.14 -1.40 13.22
C TYR A 132 21.24 -2.43 12.91
N GLU A 133 21.51 -3.38 13.81
CA GLU A 133 22.54 -4.40 13.56
C GLU A 133 22.25 -5.30 12.35
N GLU A 134 20.97 -5.63 12.10
CA GLU A 134 20.59 -6.49 10.97
C GLU A 134 20.61 -5.74 9.62
N PHE A 135 20.38 -4.42 9.62
CA PHE A 135 20.12 -3.66 8.39
C PHE A 135 21.00 -2.41 8.21
N TRP A 136 22.07 -2.25 8.99
CA TRP A 136 22.90 -1.03 8.95
C TRP A 136 23.37 -0.65 7.54
N GLU A 137 23.69 -1.62 6.68
CA GLU A 137 24.14 -1.35 5.31
C GLU A 137 23.12 -0.60 4.43
N TYR A 138 21.84 -0.66 4.79
CA TYR A 138 20.72 -0.04 4.05
C TYR A 138 20.17 1.22 4.71
N ILE A 139 20.74 1.61 5.86
CA ILE A 139 20.30 2.80 6.60
C ILE A 139 21.20 3.97 6.18
N ASP A 140 20.59 5.04 5.67
CA ASP A 140 21.30 6.27 5.28
C ASP A 140 21.99 6.94 6.48
N ASP A 141 23.15 7.56 6.24
CA ASP A 141 23.92 8.25 7.28
C ASP A 141 23.17 9.45 7.89
N GLU A 142 22.21 10.01 7.15
CA GLU A 142 21.37 11.14 7.59
C GLU A 142 20.11 10.69 8.35
N ASN A 143 19.94 9.39 8.62
CA ASN A 143 18.74 8.89 9.29
C ASN A 143 18.69 9.28 10.77
N ILE A 144 17.80 10.21 11.10
CA ILE A 144 17.63 10.78 12.44
C ILE A 144 17.31 9.71 13.50
N LEU A 145 16.54 8.66 13.14
CA LEU A 145 16.14 7.61 14.08
C LEU A 145 17.31 6.71 14.49
N PHE A 146 18.30 6.57 13.61
CA PHE A 146 19.48 5.74 13.85
C PHE A 146 20.75 6.55 14.11
N TYR A 147 20.66 7.87 14.22
CA TYR A 147 21.79 8.79 14.32
C TYR A 147 22.82 8.38 15.40
N GLU A 148 22.34 8.03 16.60
CA GLU A 148 23.20 7.59 17.71
C GLU A 148 23.97 6.30 17.38
N PHE A 149 23.34 5.38 16.66
CA PHE A 149 23.99 4.14 16.23
C PHE A 149 24.97 4.40 15.07
N ILE A 150 24.58 5.23 14.09
CA ILE A 150 25.40 5.60 12.93
C ILE A 150 26.69 6.28 13.37
N LYS A 151 26.61 7.26 14.27
CA LYS A 151 27.77 8.03 14.75
C LYS A 151 28.78 7.18 15.52
N THR A 152 28.28 6.16 16.23
CA THR A 152 29.10 5.28 17.07
C THR A 152 29.65 4.08 16.30
N ASP A 153 29.10 3.76 15.12
CA ASP A 153 29.47 2.60 14.33
C ASP A 153 30.85 2.74 13.65
N PRO A 154 31.85 1.91 14.01
CA PRO A 154 33.17 1.94 13.36
C PRO A 154 33.12 1.45 11.91
N ARG A 155 32.15 0.61 11.53
CA ARG A 155 32.02 0.05 10.17
C ARG A 155 31.80 1.13 9.12
N ARG A 156 31.16 2.23 9.50
CA ARG A 156 30.88 3.38 8.63
C ARG A 156 32.07 4.33 8.47
N LYS A 157 32.97 4.37 9.46
CA LYS A 157 34.14 5.27 9.45
C LYS A 157 35.25 4.81 8.50
N SER A 158 35.17 3.59 7.98
CA SER A 158 36.19 3.00 7.09
C SER A 158 35.99 3.29 5.60
N LYS A 159 34.97 4.07 5.21
CA LYS A 159 34.68 4.37 3.79
C LYS A 159 35.30 5.68 3.27
N PHE A 160 36.16 6.33 4.05
CA PHE A 160 36.91 7.53 3.66
C PHE A 160 38.40 7.34 3.85
#